data_AF-A0A9E0GVI5-F1
#
_entry.id   AF-A0A9E0GVI5-F1
#
_cell.length_a   1.000
_cell.length_b   1.000
_cell.length_c   1.000
_cell.angle_alpha   90.00
_cell.angle_beta   90.00
_cell.angle_gamma   90.00
#
_symmetry.space_group_name_H-M   'P 1'
#
loop_
_entity.id
_entity.type
_entity.pdbx_description
1 polymer ?
#
loop_
_entity_poly.entity_id
_entity_poly.type
_entity_poly.pdbx_seq_one_letter_code
_entity_poly.pdbx_strand_id
1 'polypeptide(L)'
;MVDFSHMRIDAVGFVADQLKAGKKATDERYLDAIEQSVAALLPEEMMAELRRELSPFISRRGRPRSAVPQLSQIADALRELQLPDVPQIVISGLVRRLETGGRYTKADRARAVHNCIERRKRGPVMRLLYDELTKYPGKGDCIDHPLWGQWVVVDQGSRSDKALMVVQDIMRQRFGYAPPSIRRMRNIISENRQAFRERRT
;
A
#
# COMPACT_ATOMS: atom_id res chain seq x y z
N MET A 1 -34.27 15.83 -17.46
CA MET A 1 -32.89 16.03 -16.99
C MET A 1 -32.79 15.31 -15.66
N VAL A 2 -32.07 14.18 -15.59
CA VAL A 2 -32.02 13.33 -14.40
C VAL A 2 -31.11 13.97 -13.37
N ASP A 3 -31.65 14.24 -12.19
CA ASP A 3 -30.92 14.78 -11.05
C ASP A 3 -30.08 13.66 -10.44
N PHE A 4 -28.75 13.76 -10.47
CA PHE A 4 -27.83 12.79 -9.86
C PHE A 4 -27.33 13.22 -8.47
N SER A 5 -27.96 14.22 -7.84
CA SER A 5 -27.56 14.75 -6.52
C SER A 5 -27.54 13.68 -5.42
N HIS A 6 -28.33 12.62 -5.56
CA HIS A 6 -28.38 11.49 -4.63
C HIS A 6 -27.24 10.46 -4.82
N MET A 7 -26.48 10.51 -5.92
CA MET A 7 -25.24 9.73 -6.09
C MET A 7 -24.00 10.49 -5.62
N ARG A 8 -24.16 11.69 -5.05
CA ARG A 8 -23.06 12.47 -4.52
C ARG A 8 -22.54 11.74 -3.28
N ILE A 9 -21.51 10.92 -3.48
CA ILE A 9 -20.80 10.25 -2.41
C ILE A 9 -20.39 11.33 -1.40
N ASP A 10 -20.88 11.20 -0.17
CA ASP A 10 -20.43 12.02 0.94
C ASP A 10 -18.92 11.78 1.11
N ALA A 11 -18.13 12.71 0.56
CA ALA A 11 -16.69 12.59 0.53
C ALA A 11 -16.13 12.66 1.96
N VAL A 12 -16.78 13.44 2.83
CA VAL A 12 -16.41 13.59 4.24
C VAL A 12 -16.62 12.25 4.96
N GLY A 13 -17.82 11.67 4.85
CA GLY A 13 -18.14 10.36 5.44
C GLY A 13 -17.20 9.26 4.96
N PHE A 14 -16.91 9.20 3.66
CA PHE A 14 -16.00 8.21 3.09
C PHE A 14 -14.55 8.34 3.60
N VAL A 15 -14.04 9.57 3.72
CA VAL A 15 -12.71 9.82 4.30
C VAL A 15 -12.69 9.43 5.78
N ALA A 16 -13.73 9.80 6.53
CA ALA A 16 -13.86 9.47 7.95
C ALA A 16 -13.82 7.95 8.18
N ASP A 17 -14.56 7.17 7.39
CA ASP A 17 -14.60 5.71 7.49
C ASP A 17 -13.24 5.07 7.18
N GLN A 18 -12.49 5.62 6.23
CA GLN A 18 -11.14 5.14 5.93
C GLN A 18 -10.18 5.36 7.09
N LEU A 19 -10.21 6.56 7.66
CA LEU A 19 -9.35 6.92 8.77
C LEU A 19 -9.70 6.12 10.03
N LYS A 20 -10.99 5.92 10.32
CA LYS A 20 -11.46 5.03 11.41
C LYS A 20 -10.96 3.59 11.23
N ALA A 21 -10.88 3.11 9.98
CA ALA A 21 -10.34 1.79 9.65
C ALA A 21 -8.79 1.73 9.66
N GLY A 22 -8.09 2.79 10.11
CA GLY A 22 -6.64 2.88 10.12
C GLY A 22 -6.00 2.97 8.72
N LYS A 23 -6.80 3.27 7.69
CA LYS A 23 -6.34 3.43 6.30
C LYS A 23 -6.05 4.91 6.04
N LYS A 24 -5.19 5.18 5.06
CA LYS A 24 -4.94 6.54 4.58
C LYS A 24 -5.88 6.88 3.43
N ALA A 25 -6.54 8.04 3.51
CA ALA A 25 -7.26 8.63 2.41
C ALA A 25 -6.28 9.21 1.37
N THR A 26 -6.72 9.28 0.12
CA THR A 26 -5.89 9.86 -0.96
C THR A 26 -6.06 11.38 -1.00
N ASP A 27 -5.07 12.09 -1.55
CA ASP A 27 -5.07 13.54 -1.63
C ASP A 27 -6.27 14.05 -2.45
N GLU A 28 -6.70 13.32 -3.48
CA GLU A 28 -7.91 13.68 -4.25
C GLU A 28 -9.18 13.56 -3.39
N ARG A 29 -9.23 12.59 -2.47
CA ARG A 29 -10.38 12.40 -1.57
C ARG A 29 -10.42 13.43 -0.46
N TYR A 30 -9.25 13.85 0.04
CA TYR A 30 -9.17 14.99 0.93
C TYR A 30 -9.64 16.26 0.22
N LEU A 31 -9.21 16.48 -1.03
CA LEU A 31 -9.64 17.64 -1.79
C LEU A 31 -11.16 17.66 -2.00
N ASP A 32 -11.75 16.54 -2.43
CA ASP A 32 -13.21 16.39 -2.57
C ASP A 32 -13.95 16.74 -1.27
N ALA A 33 -13.45 16.25 -0.13
CA ALA A 33 -14.08 16.47 1.19
C ALA A 33 -13.98 17.94 1.64
N ILE A 34 -12.83 18.58 1.46
CA ILE A 34 -12.61 19.99 1.80
C ILE A 34 -13.45 20.89 0.89
N GLU A 35 -13.51 20.60 -0.42
CA GLU A 35 -14.31 21.40 -1.34
C GLU A 35 -15.81 21.36 -1.02
N GLN A 36 -16.29 20.24 -0.49
CA GLN A 36 -17.69 20.10 -0.08
C GLN A 36 -18.04 20.78 1.24
N SER A 37 -17.09 20.89 2.18
CA SER A 37 -17.41 21.23 3.58
C SER A 37 -16.65 22.42 4.17
N VAL A 38 -15.46 22.73 3.64
CA VAL A 38 -14.52 23.70 4.23
C VAL A 38 -14.27 24.89 3.30
N ALA A 39 -14.49 24.74 1.98
CA ALA A 39 -14.09 25.75 0.98
C ALA A 39 -14.61 27.17 1.26
N ALA A 40 -15.83 27.30 1.77
CA ALA A 40 -16.42 28.61 2.08
C ALA A 40 -15.86 29.26 3.36
N LEU A 41 -15.15 28.50 4.20
CA LEU A 41 -14.67 28.92 5.51
C LEU A 41 -13.19 29.29 5.53
N LEU A 42 -12.45 28.93 4.48
CA LEU A 42 -11.05 29.32 4.30
C LEU A 42 -10.94 30.47 3.29
N PRO A 43 -9.98 31.39 3.49
CA PRO A 43 -9.65 32.39 2.47
C PRO A 43 -9.31 31.71 1.14
N GLU A 44 -9.74 32.31 0.02
CA GLU A 44 -9.53 31.72 -1.32
C GLU A 44 -8.05 31.46 -1.61
N GLU A 45 -7.14 32.28 -1.09
CA GLU A 45 -5.70 32.09 -1.23
C GLU A 45 -5.21 30.80 -0.55
N MET A 46 -5.76 30.48 0.64
CA MET A 46 -5.45 29.24 1.36
C MET A 46 -6.07 28.04 0.65
N MET A 47 -7.30 28.17 0.13
CA MET A 47 -7.95 27.13 -0.66
C MET A 47 -7.23 26.86 -2.00
N ALA A 48 -6.74 27.90 -2.67
CA ALA A 48 -5.94 27.77 -3.87
C ALA A 48 -4.63 27.03 -3.60
N GLU A 49 -3.99 27.31 -2.47
CA GLU A 49 -2.78 26.59 -2.06
C GLU A 49 -3.07 25.14 -1.66
N LEU A 50 -4.17 24.86 -0.95
CA LEU A 50 -4.63 23.50 -0.67
C LEU A 50 -4.91 22.70 -1.94
N ARG A 51 -5.60 23.29 -2.91
CA ARG A 51 -5.83 22.69 -4.24
C ARG A 51 -4.50 22.37 -4.91
N ARG A 52 -3.53 23.28 -4.86
CA ARG A 52 -2.19 23.07 -5.42
C ARG A 52 -1.44 21.94 -4.71
N GLU A 53 -1.58 21.83 -3.39
CA GLU A 53 -0.88 20.83 -2.60
C GLU A 53 -1.46 19.42 -2.77
N LEU A 54 -2.79 19.32 -2.82
CA LEU A 54 -3.51 18.05 -2.88
C LEU A 54 -3.79 17.58 -4.32
N SER A 55 -3.82 18.47 -5.30
CA SER A 55 -4.08 18.08 -6.68
C SER A 55 -2.87 17.36 -7.30
N PRO A 56 -3.05 16.14 -7.82
CA PRO A 56 -1.99 15.43 -8.52
C PRO A 56 -1.68 16.03 -9.89
N PHE A 57 -2.56 16.90 -10.41
CA PHE A 57 -2.48 17.46 -11.76
C PHE A 57 -1.74 18.80 -11.82
N ILE A 58 -1.56 19.47 -10.69
CA ILE A 58 -0.90 20.78 -10.65
C ILE A 58 0.61 20.57 -10.49
N SER A 59 1.36 20.91 -11.54
CA SER A 59 2.82 20.79 -11.54
C SER A 59 3.46 21.90 -10.70
N ARG A 60 4.32 21.52 -9.74
CA ARG A 60 5.06 22.45 -8.86
C ARG A 60 6.27 23.10 -9.55
N ARG A 61 6.09 23.70 -10.73
CA ARG A 61 7.19 24.39 -11.42
C ARG A 61 7.25 25.87 -11.05
N GLY A 62 8.45 26.35 -10.75
CA GLY A 62 8.74 27.75 -10.47
C GLY A 62 8.98 28.05 -8.98
N ARG A 63 9.54 29.24 -8.72
CA ARG A 63 9.71 29.76 -7.36
C ARG A 63 8.34 30.15 -6.79
N PRO A 64 7.99 29.77 -5.55
CA PRO A 64 6.76 30.22 -4.93
C PRO A 64 6.73 31.76 -4.91
N ARG A 65 5.57 32.33 -5.24
CA ARG A 65 5.35 33.78 -5.10
C ARG A 65 5.44 34.15 -3.61
N SER A 66 5.95 35.33 -3.30
CA SER A 66 6.16 35.79 -1.92
C SER A 66 4.88 35.92 -1.09
N ALA A 67 3.71 35.97 -1.73
CA ALA A 67 2.40 36.11 -1.09
C ALA A 67 1.63 34.79 -0.93
N VAL A 68 2.31 33.63 -1.00
CA VAL A 68 1.62 32.33 -0.87
C VAL A 68 1.50 31.94 0.61
N PRO A 69 0.29 31.58 1.10
CA PRO A 69 0.11 31.07 2.45
C PRO A 69 0.98 29.83 2.69
N GLN A 70 1.63 29.75 3.85
CA GLN A 70 2.40 28.56 4.21
C GLN A 70 1.48 27.40 4.59
N LEU A 71 1.87 26.15 4.29
CA LEU A 71 1.09 24.97 4.65
C LEU A 71 0.87 24.85 6.18
N SER A 72 1.78 25.38 7.00
CA SER A 72 1.63 25.49 8.45
C SER A 72 0.46 26.41 8.82
N GLN A 73 0.37 27.59 8.21
CA GLN A 73 -0.72 28.54 8.44
C GLN A 73 -2.08 27.95 8.05
N ILE A 74 -2.10 27.18 6.95
CA ILE A 74 -3.31 26.47 6.51
C ILE A 74 -3.67 25.36 7.51
N ALA A 75 -2.68 24.61 8.01
CA ALA A 75 -2.90 23.58 9.00
C ALA A 75 -3.44 24.14 10.32
N ASP A 76 -2.93 25.29 10.76
CA ASP A 76 -3.42 26.00 11.95
C ASP A 76 -4.85 26.50 11.75
N ALA A 77 -5.15 27.13 10.61
CA ALA A 77 -6.52 27.53 10.27
C ALA A 77 -7.48 26.34 10.27
N LEU A 78 -7.08 25.20 9.69
CA LEU A 78 -7.89 23.97 9.68
C LEU A 78 -8.15 23.43 11.10
N ARG A 79 -7.21 23.56 12.04
CA ARG A 79 -7.40 23.14 13.44
C ARG A 79 -8.41 24.01 14.17
N GLU A 80 -8.45 25.29 13.87
CA GLU A 80 -9.33 26.26 14.52
C GLU A 80 -10.79 26.16 14.03
N LEU A 81 -11.01 25.55 12.85
CA LEU A 81 -12.35 25.35 12.31
C LEU A 81 -13.16 24.38 13.18
N GLN A 82 -14.24 24.90 13.78
CA GLN A 82 -15.27 24.10 14.42
C GLN A 82 -16.37 23.79 13.40
N LEU A 83 -16.31 22.59 12.83
CA LEU A 83 -17.26 22.11 11.84
C LEU A 83 -18.14 21.01 12.46
N PRO A 84 -19.41 21.29 12.80
CA PRO A 84 -20.29 20.29 13.40
C PRO A 84 -20.52 19.09 12.45
N ASP A 85 -20.50 19.34 11.14
CA ASP A 85 -20.78 18.33 10.12
C ASP A 85 -19.53 17.61 9.59
N VAL A 86 -18.33 17.98 10.06
CA VAL A 86 -17.07 17.34 9.64
C VAL A 86 -16.43 16.62 10.83
N PRO A 87 -16.32 15.27 10.80
CA PRO A 87 -15.66 14.54 11.87
C PRO A 87 -14.22 15.01 12.07
N GLN A 88 -13.84 15.29 13.32
CA GLN A 88 -12.49 15.78 13.64
C GLN A 88 -11.34 14.85 13.20
N ILE A 89 -11.62 13.55 13.02
CA ILE A 89 -10.65 12.61 12.46
C ILE A 89 -10.23 13.00 11.02
N VAL A 90 -11.13 13.60 10.23
CA VAL A 90 -10.87 14.06 8.86
C VAL A 90 -9.93 15.27 8.88
N ILE A 91 -10.22 16.27 9.71
CA ILE A 91 -9.40 17.48 9.86
C ILE A 91 -8.00 17.12 10.40
N SER A 92 -7.93 16.35 11.48
CA SER A 92 -6.64 15.91 12.05
C SER A 92 -5.83 15.04 11.07
N GLY A 93 -6.51 14.18 10.30
CA GLY A 93 -5.88 13.39 9.24
C GLY A 93 -5.28 14.26 8.13
N LEU A 94 -6.01 15.29 7.70
CA LEU A 94 -5.56 16.26 6.70
C LEU A 94 -4.39 17.10 7.22
N VAL A 95 -4.49 17.66 8.42
CA VAL A 95 -3.42 18.43 9.08
C VAL A 95 -2.14 17.61 9.14
N ARG A 96 -2.21 16.37 9.63
CA ARG A 96 -1.05 15.46 9.67
C ARG A 96 -0.48 15.19 8.28
N ARG A 97 -1.33 15.06 7.26
CA ARG A 97 -0.92 14.89 5.87
C ARG A 97 -0.16 16.12 5.36
N LEU A 98 -0.62 17.33 5.67
CA LEU A 98 0.05 18.59 5.29
C LEU A 98 1.42 18.73 5.98
N GLU A 99 1.49 18.45 7.28
CA GLU A 99 2.74 18.55 8.06
C GLU A 99 3.81 17.55 7.63
N THR A 100 3.42 16.33 7.31
CA THR A 100 4.36 15.27 6.92
C THR A 100 4.81 15.36 5.46
N GLY A 101 4.11 16.13 4.61
CA GLY A 101 4.42 16.29 3.19
C GLY A 101 4.29 15.02 2.33
N GLY A 102 3.91 13.88 2.92
CA GLY A 102 3.87 12.60 2.23
C GLY A 102 2.65 12.45 1.33
N ARG A 103 2.82 12.67 0.02
CA ARG A 103 1.76 12.52 -1.00
C ARG A 103 1.13 11.13 -1.00
N TYR A 104 -0.19 11.08 -1.10
CA TYR A 104 -0.96 9.84 -1.18
C TYR A 104 -1.87 9.86 -2.41
N THR A 105 -1.38 9.36 -3.54
CA THR A 105 -2.18 9.28 -4.77
C THR A 105 -3.00 7.99 -4.83
N LYS A 106 -4.07 7.97 -5.67
CA LYS A 106 -4.75 6.71 -6.04
C LYS A 106 -3.78 5.65 -6.57
N ALA A 107 -2.75 6.06 -7.31
CA ALA A 107 -1.73 5.15 -7.85
C ALA A 107 -0.87 4.52 -6.74
N ASP A 108 -0.53 5.27 -5.69
CA ASP A 108 0.21 4.74 -4.54
C ASP A 108 -0.67 3.78 -3.72
N ARG A 109 -1.96 4.08 -3.58
CA ARG A 109 -2.92 3.15 -2.98
C ARG A 109 -3.08 1.88 -3.80
N ALA A 110 -3.23 1.99 -5.11
CA ALA A 110 -3.32 0.85 -6.02
C ALA A 110 -2.03 0.01 -5.96
N ARG A 111 -0.86 0.64 -5.97
CA ARG A 111 0.44 -0.04 -5.77
C ARG A 111 0.53 -0.70 -4.39
N ALA A 112 0.10 -0.06 -3.32
CA ALA A 112 0.12 -0.64 -1.97
C ALA A 112 -0.83 -1.83 -1.86
N VAL A 113 -2.03 -1.74 -2.41
CA VAL A 113 -3.02 -2.83 -2.46
C VAL A 113 -2.50 -3.97 -3.33
N HIS A 114 -1.99 -3.69 -4.52
CA HIS A 114 -1.36 -4.66 -5.41
C HIS A 114 -0.20 -5.35 -4.70
N ASN A 115 0.74 -4.61 -4.11
CA ASN A 115 1.84 -5.16 -3.33
C ASN A 115 1.37 -6.00 -2.14
N CYS A 116 0.27 -5.63 -1.48
CA CYS A 116 -0.33 -6.41 -0.40
C CYS A 116 -0.91 -7.73 -0.92
N ILE A 117 -1.67 -7.68 -2.01
CA ILE A 117 -2.25 -8.86 -2.66
C ILE A 117 -1.14 -9.79 -3.17
N GLU A 118 -0.14 -9.25 -3.86
CA GLU A 118 1.03 -9.99 -4.33
C GLU A 118 1.78 -10.63 -3.15
N ARG A 119 2.02 -9.89 -2.06
CA ARG A 119 2.61 -10.48 -0.84
C ARG A 119 1.76 -11.60 -0.25
N ARG A 120 0.44 -11.42 -0.19
CA ARG A 120 -0.52 -12.44 0.31
C ARG A 120 -0.55 -13.70 -0.55
N LYS A 121 -0.30 -13.59 -1.86
CA LYS A 121 -0.22 -14.74 -2.78
C LYS A 121 1.16 -15.40 -2.78
N ARG A 122 2.22 -14.58 -2.72
CA ARG A 122 3.62 -15.02 -2.81
C ARG A 122 4.03 -15.95 -1.68
N GLY A 123 3.62 -15.67 -0.45
CA GLY A 123 3.95 -16.50 0.72
C GLY A 123 3.42 -17.94 0.61
N PRO A 124 2.11 -18.14 0.37
CA PRO A 124 1.54 -19.45 0.12
C PRO A 124 2.15 -20.20 -1.06
N VAL A 125 2.38 -19.53 -2.20
CA VAL A 125 3.05 -20.15 -3.37
C VAL A 125 4.45 -20.63 -3.00
N MET A 126 5.25 -19.78 -2.34
CA MET A 126 6.59 -20.13 -1.88
C MET A 126 6.59 -21.32 -0.92
N ARG A 127 5.62 -21.36 0.02
CA ARG A 127 5.44 -22.49 0.94
C ARG A 127 5.11 -23.77 0.19
N LEU A 128 4.15 -23.73 -0.73
CA LEU A 128 3.73 -24.92 -1.48
C LEU A 128 4.86 -25.47 -2.37
N LEU A 129 5.59 -24.59 -3.07
CA LEU A 129 6.76 -24.99 -3.85
C LEU A 129 7.83 -25.61 -2.95
N TYR A 130 8.11 -25.01 -1.79
CA TYR A 130 9.07 -25.56 -0.83
C TYR A 130 8.63 -26.92 -0.26
N ASP A 131 7.38 -27.03 0.18
CA ASP A 131 6.81 -28.26 0.72
C ASP A 131 6.81 -29.38 -0.34
N GLU A 132 6.59 -29.05 -1.61
CA GLU A 132 6.66 -30.00 -2.72
C GLU A 132 8.10 -30.44 -3.00
N LEU A 133 9.04 -29.50 -3.17
CA LEU A 133 10.43 -29.80 -3.46
C LEU A 133 11.14 -30.54 -2.32
N THR A 134 10.71 -30.31 -1.08
CA THR A 134 11.20 -31.06 0.09
C THR A 134 10.62 -32.47 0.20
N LYS A 135 9.72 -32.92 -0.67
CA LYS A 135 9.28 -34.33 -0.76
C LYS A 135 10.23 -35.18 -1.58
N TYR A 136 10.85 -34.61 -2.61
CA TYR A 136 11.74 -35.34 -3.51
C TYR A 136 13.18 -35.31 -2.94
N PRO A 137 13.77 -36.46 -2.62
CA PRO A 137 15.16 -36.51 -2.18
C PRO A 137 16.05 -36.28 -3.40
N GLY A 138 16.77 -35.16 -3.41
CA GLY A 138 17.79 -34.94 -4.41
C GLY A 138 18.94 -35.95 -4.27
N LYS A 139 19.46 -36.48 -5.37
CA LYS A 139 20.73 -37.24 -5.38
C LYS A 139 21.86 -36.26 -5.65
N GLY A 140 22.80 -36.15 -4.72
CA GLY A 140 23.93 -35.22 -4.82
C GLY A 140 23.45 -33.77 -5.01
N ASP A 141 23.82 -33.15 -6.13
CA ASP A 141 23.56 -31.75 -6.45
C ASP A 141 22.32 -31.57 -7.32
N CYS A 142 21.40 -32.53 -7.35
CA CYS A 142 20.23 -32.47 -8.21
C CYS A 142 18.93 -32.67 -7.42
N ILE A 143 17.92 -31.84 -7.67
CA ILE A 143 16.52 -32.13 -7.31
C ILE A 143 15.79 -32.57 -8.57
N ASP A 144 15.33 -33.81 -8.59
CA ASP A 144 14.55 -34.36 -9.69
C ASP A 144 13.05 -34.30 -9.36
N HIS A 145 12.28 -33.57 -10.16
CA HIS A 145 10.85 -33.36 -9.95
C HIS A 145 10.05 -33.83 -11.17
N PRO A 146 9.03 -34.70 -10.99
CA PRO A 146 8.34 -35.36 -12.10
C PRO A 146 7.65 -34.40 -13.08
N LEU A 147 7.22 -33.21 -12.62
CA LEU A 147 6.59 -32.19 -13.47
C LEU A 147 7.53 -31.09 -13.95
N TRP A 148 8.68 -30.92 -13.29
CA TRP A 148 9.54 -29.74 -13.50
C TRP A 148 10.95 -30.11 -13.98
N GLY A 149 11.21 -31.39 -14.17
CA GLY A 149 12.50 -31.93 -14.60
C GLY A 149 13.56 -31.85 -13.51
N GLN A 150 14.81 -32.04 -13.93
CA GLN A 150 15.98 -32.03 -13.06
C GLN A 150 16.51 -30.62 -12.87
N TRP A 151 16.72 -30.23 -11.61
CA TRP A 151 17.34 -28.96 -11.22
C TRP A 151 18.72 -29.22 -10.65
N VAL A 152 19.76 -28.66 -11.27
CA VAL A 152 21.14 -28.73 -10.78
C VAL A 152 21.37 -27.59 -9.79
N VAL A 153 21.61 -27.93 -8.54
CA VAL A 153 21.92 -27.02 -7.43
C VAL A 153 23.37 -27.25 -7.03
N VAL A 154 24.28 -26.47 -7.61
CA VAL A 154 25.72 -26.52 -7.31
C VAL A 154 25.93 -25.89 -5.92
N ASP A 155 26.04 -26.73 -4.86
CA ASP A 155 26.65 -26.49 -3.52
C ASP A 155 25.94 -27.26 -2.35
N GLN A 156 26.72 -27.61 -1.31
CA GLN A 156 26.47 -28.59 -0.22
C GLN A 156 25.57 -28.11 0.93
N GLY A 157 24.51 -27.36 0.62
CA GLY A 157 23.51 -26.97 1.61
C GLY A 157 22.66 -28.15 2.11
N SER A 158 21.94 -27.95 3.23
CA SER A 158 20.94 -28.92 3.68
C SER A 158 19.86 -29.13 2.61
N ARG A 159 19.10 -30.23 2.68
CA ARG A 159 17.96 -30.49 1.79
C ARG A 159 17.00 -29.29 1.70
N SER A 160 16.78 -28.62 2.82
CA SER A 160 15.95 -27.43 2.90
C SER A 160 16.54 -26.27 2.09
N ASP A 161 17.86 -26.12 2.05
CA ASP A 161 18.52 -25.01 1.38
C ASP A 161 18.51 -25.21 -0.13
N LYS A 162 18.77 -26.43 -0.57
CA LYS A 162 18.63 -26.84 -1.96
C LYS A 162 17.20 -26.60 -2.46
N ALA A 163 16.19 -26.98 -1.69
CA ALA A 163 14.80 -26.71 -2.03
C ALA A 163 14.51 -25.20 -2.14
N LEU A 164 15.02 -24.37 -1.22
CA LEU A 164 14.81 -22.91 -1.26
C LEU A 164 15.49 -22.24 -2.45
N MET A 165 16.67 -22.72 -2.86
CA MET A 165 17.35 -22.25 -4.07
C MET A 165 16.51 -22.53 -5.32
N VAL A 166 15.96 -23.73 -5.43
CA VAL A 166 15.06 -24.06 -6.55
C VAL A 166 13.76 -23.25 -6.51
N VAL A 167 13.18 -23.02 -5.32
CA VAL A 167 12.03 -22.11 -5.19
C VAL A 167 12.40 -20.70 -5.67
N GLN A 168 13.59 -20.20 -5.32
CA GLN A 168 14.07 -18.89 -5.73
C GLN A 168 14.15 -18.79 -7.26
N ASP A 169 14.71 -19.79 -7.91
CA ASP A 169 14.83 -19.84 -9.37
C ASP A 169 13.47 -19.97 -10.07
N ILE A 170 12.59 -20.85 -9.59
CA ILE A 170 11.23 -20.97 -10.12
C ILE A 170 10.48 -19.63 -10.01
N MET A 171 10.58 -18.96 -8.86
CA MET A 171 9.97 -17.65 -8.65
C MET A 171 10.51 -16.58 -9.60
N ARG A 172 11.82 -16.59 -9.84
CA ARG A 172 12.47 -15.62 -10.74
C ARG A 172 12.16 -15.90 -12.21
N GLN A 173 12.31 -17.14 -12.66
CA GLN A 173 12.27 -17.51 -14.08
C GLN A 173 10.85 -17.76 -14.59
N ARG A 174 9.98 -18.38 -13.80
CA ARG A 174 8.63 -18.79 -14.25
C ARG A 174 7.53 -17.82 -13.84
N PHE A 175 7.68 -17.17 -12.70
CA PHE A 175 6.67 -16.25 -12.16
C PHE A 175 7.04 -14.76 -12.28
N GLY A 176 8.25 -14.44 -12.76
CA GLY A 176 8.71 -13.06 -12.92
C GLY A 176 8.83 -12.28 -11.61
N TYR A 177 8.89 -12.97 -10.46
CA TYR A 177 9.01 -12.32 -9.17
C TYR A 177 10.47 -12.01 -8.84
N ALA A 178 10.70 -10.93 -8.09
CA ALA A 178 11.95 -10.74 -7.35
C ALA A 178 11.87 -11.58 -6.04
N PRO A 179 12.55 -12.73 -5.95
CA PRO A 179 12.46 -13.56 -4.76
C PRO A 179 13.27 -12.92 -3.60
N PRO A 180 12.81 -13.05 -2.34
CA PRO A 180 13.57 -12.58 -1.19
C PRO A 180 14.78 -13.48 -0.91
N SER A 181 15.62 -13.10 0.06
CA SER A 181 16.76 -13.93 0.48
C SER A 181 16.31 -15.27 1.07
N ILE A 182 17.14 -16.32 0.95
CA ILE A 182 16.86 -17.68 1.48
C ILE A 182 16.44 -17.63 2.95
N ARG A 183 17.15 -16.84 3.78
CA ARG A 183 16.80 -16.64 5.20
C ARG A 183 15.39 -16.07 5.36
N ARG A 184 15.02 -15.06 4.57
CA ARG A 184 13.68 -14.48 4.62
C ARG A 184 12.61 -15.45 4.10
N MET A 185 12.93 -16.26 3.11
CA MET A 185 12.04 -17.32 2.61
C MET A 185 11.73 -18.34 3.71
N ARG A 186 12.72 -18.80 4.47
CA ARG A 186 12.49 -19.70 5.63
C ARG A 186 11.51 -19.10 6.64
N ASN A 187 11.70 -17.83 7.00
CA ASN A 187 10.81 -17.13 7.94
C ASN A 187 9.38 -17.07 7.40
N ILE A 188 9.21 -16.67 6.12
CA ILE A 188 7.89 -16.60 5.47
C ILE A 188 7.21 -17.97 5.46
N ILE A 189 7.95 -19.05 5.19
CA ILE A 189 7.42 -20.42 5.19
C ILE A 189 6.97 -20.83 6.60
N SER A 190 7.79 -20.54 7.62
CA SER A 190 7.47 -20.82 9.03
C SER A 190 6.22 -20.06 9.50
N GLU A 191 6.18 -18.74 9.27
CA GLU A 191 5.04 -17.86 9.56
C GLU A 191 3.75 -18.39 8.89
N ASN A 192 3.81 -18.78 7.62
CA ASN A 192 2.67 -19.32 6.88
C ASN A 192 2.24 -20.72 7.35
N ARG A 193 3.13 -21.54 7.90
CA ARG A 193 2.78 -22.85 8.49
C ARG A 193 2.04 -22.65 9.82
N GLN A 194 2.52 -21.74 10.65
CA GLN A 194 1.86 -21.39 11.92
C GLN A 194 0.44 -20.83 11.67
N ALA A 195 0.31 -19.82 10.81
CA ALA A 195 -0.98 -19.22 10.49
C ALA A 195 -1.98 -20.20 9.84
N PHE A 196 -1.49 -21.25 9.15
CA PHE A 196 -2.35 -22.30 8.60
C PHE A 196 -2.83 -23.30 9.66
N ARG A 197 -2.00 -23.59 10.68
CA ARG A 197 -2.39 -24.44 11.81
C ARG A 197 -3.46 -23.76 12.67
N GLU A 198 -3.27 -22.48 12.99
CA GLU A 198 -4.20 -21.67 13.79
C GLU A 198 -5.59 -21.50 13.14
N ARG A 199 -5.72 -21.67 11.82
CA ARG A 199 -7.00 -21.63 11.09
C ARG A 199 -7.72 -22.97 11.02
N ARG A 200 -7.04 -24.05 11.37
CA ARG A 200 -7.58 -25.42 11.36
C ARG A 200 -8.00 -25.91 12.75
N THR A 201 -7.59 -25.19 13.79
CA THR A 201 -8.07 -25.31 15.17
C THR A 201 -9.25 -24.39 15.38
#